data_AF-A0A819G2P8-F1
#
_entry.id   AF-A0A819G2P8-F1
#
_cell.length_a   1.000
_cell.length_b   1.000
_cell.length_c   1.000
_cell.angle_alpha   90.00
_cell.angle_beta   90.00
_cell.angle_gamma   90.00
#
_symmetry.space_group_name_H-M   'P 1'
#
loop_
_entity.id
_entity.type
_entity.pdbx_description
1 polymer ?
#
loop_
_entity_poly.entity_id
_entity_poly.type
_entity_poly.pdbx_seq_one_letter_code
_entity_poly.pdbx_strand_id
1 'polypeptide(L)'
;MPTRPPNPNPSLNASKCSRLFQEWVSPFVSKCRKQGTLDVNDLYEPLPDCESATLTNKLEANWFAETKRNPDKPSLIRATLCTMRWKPLLFGLILIPAELLNIIRPLLLTFLMRFFTPCSTMPAWHAWLLAMSIIFVTLCSSAIINYQIYLIDILAMQMRVAYSGLVFRKASINM
;
A
#
# COMPACT_ATOMS: atom_id res chain seq x y z
N MET A 1 -23.50 -20.86 10.75
CA MET A 1 -23.23 -20.78 9.29
C MET A 1 -22.21 -21.85 8.97
N PRO A 2 -22.37 -22.65 7.89
CA PRO A 2 -21.37 -23.63 7.51
C PRO A 2 -20.03 -22.93 7.29
N THR A 3 -19.00 -23.38 7.98
CA THR A 3 -17.66 -22.78 7.92
C THR A 3 -17.04 -23.13 6.57
N ARG A 4 -16.84 -22.10 5.76
CA ARG A 4 -16.10 -22.16 4.51
C ARG A 4 -14.71 -22.82 4.72
N PRO A 5 -14.20 -23.63 3.76
CA PRO A 5 -12.85 -24.16 3.83
C PRO A 5 -11.79 -23.04 3.84
N PRO A 6 -10.72 -23.16 4.65
CA PRO A 6 -9.74 -22.11 4.80
C PRO A 6 -8.97 -21.86 3.49
N ASN A 7 -8.90 -20.61 3.07
CA ASN A 7 -8.17 -20.19 1.86
C ASN A 7 -7.19 -19.07 2.21
N PRO A 8 -5.98 -19.42 2.69
CA PRO A 8 -5.04 -18.45 3.24
C PRO A 8 -4.53 -17.49 2.15
N ASN A 9 -4.29 -16.25 2.54
CA ASN A 9 -3.82 -15.23 1.61
C ASN A 9 -2.36 -15.49 1.16
N PRO A 10 -2.10 -15.65 -0.15
CA PRO A 10 -0.77 -15.97 -0.66
C PRO A 10 0.26 -14.86 -0.41
N SER A 11 -0.18 -13.62 -0.13
CA SER A 11 0.72 -12.53 0.26
C SER A 11 1.50 -12.80 1.56
N LEU A 12 1.00 -13.68 2.45
CA LEU A 12 1.67 -14.03 3.71
C LEU A 12 2.97 -14.80 3.48
N ASN A 13 2.98 -15.69 2.48
CA ASN A 13 4.12 -16.53 2.13
C ASN A 13 4.96 -15.96 0.98
N ALA A 14 4.55 -14.82 0.41
CA ALA A 14 5.22 -14.21 -0.72
C ALA A 14 6.58 -13.59 -0.34
N SER A 15 7.57 -13.78 -1.21
CA SER A 15 8.88 -13.14 -1.11
C SER A 15 8.75 -11.61 -1.17
N LYS A 16 9.77 -10.88 -0.70
CA LYS A 16 9.76 -9.41 -0.74
C LYS A 16 9.63 -8.86 -2.17
N CYS A 17 10.28 -9.52 -3.13
CA CYS A 17 10.19 -9.16 -4.55
C CYS A 17 8.78 -9.41 -5.12
N SER A 18 8.20 -10.58 -4.83
CA SER A 18 6.83 -10.91 -5.25
C SER A 18 5.79 -9.95 -4.66
N ARG A 19 6.00 -9.47 -3.43
CA ARG A 19 5.17 -8.43 -2.82
C ARG A 19 5.33 -7.06 -3.49
N LEU A 20 6.56 -6.68 -3.84
CA LEU A 20 6.85 -5.41 -4.52
C LEU A 20 6.13 -5.35 -5.88
N PHE A 21 6.21 -6.42 -6.67
CA PHE A 21 5.57 -6.52 -7.99
C PHE A 21 4.12 -7.03 -7.94
N GLN A 22 3.58 -7.28 -6.74
CA GLN A 22 2.24 -7.84 -6.53
C GLN A 22 1.97 -9.13 -7.32
N GLU A 23 3.02 -9.89 -7.63
CA GLU A 23 2.94 -11.11 -8.43
C GLU A 23 2.08 -12.18 -7.74
N TRP A 24 1.99 -12.14 -6.40
CA TRP A 24 1.14 -13.02 -5.60
C TRP A 24 -0.35 -12.99 -6.00
N VAL A 25 -0.82 -11.95 -6.68
CA VAL A 25 -2.21 -11.84 -7.18
C VAL A 25 -2.40 -12.60 -8.50
N SER A 26 -1.32 -12.89 -9.24
CA SER A 26 -1.36 -13.51 -10.57
C SER A 26 -2.16 -14.83 -10.63
N PRO A 27 -2.01 -15.79 -9.70
CA PRO A 27 -2.80 -17.02 -9.70
C PRO A 27 -4.31 -16.75 -9.57
N PHE A 28 -4.69 -15.76 -8.78
CA PHE A 28 -6.08 -15.35 -8.61
C PHE A 28 -6.65 -14.76 -9.90
N VAL A 29 -5.94 -13.81 -10.53
CA VAL A 29 -6.37 -13.22 -11.81
C VAL A 29 -6.50 -14.29 -12.91
N SER A 30 -5.56 -15.24 -12.96
CA SER A 30 -5.61 -16.36 -13.89
C SER A 30 -6.85 -17.23 -13.67
N LYS A 31 -7.16 -17.53 -12.40
CA LYS A 31 -8.36 -18.28 -12.02
C LYS A 31 -9.64 -17.55 -12.41
N CYS A 32 -9.76 -16.26 -12.10
CA CYS A 32 -10.90 -15.43 -12.50
C CYS A 32 -11.11 -15.45 -14.02
N ARG A 33 -10.01 -15.32 -14.80
CA ARG A 33 -10.08 -15.32 -16.27
C ARG A 33 -10.55 -16.66 -16.82
N LYS A 34 -10.12 -17.79 -16.24
CA LYS A 34 -10.47 -19.14 -16.71
C LYS A 34 -11.90 -19.53 -16.37
N GLN A 35 -12.37 -19.18 -15.16
CA GLN A 35 -13.67 -19.62 -14.66
C GLN A 35 -14.81 -18.66 -15.05
N GLY A 36 -14.54 -17.38 -15.30
CA GLY A 36 -15.54 -16.39 -15.72
C GLY A 36 -16.50 -15.93 -14.63
N THR A 37 -16.75 -16.75 -13.60
CA THR A 37 -17.49 -16.42 -12.39
C THR A 37 -16.65 -16.71 -11.14
N LEU A 38 -16.83 -15.91 -10.10
CA LEU A 38 -16.16 -16.04 -8.81
C LEU A 38 -17.18 -16.50 -7.78
N ASP A 39 -16.89 -17.60 -7.09
CA ASP A 39 -17.65 -18.00 -5.90
C ASP A 39 -17.03 -17.37 -4.65
N VAL A 40 -17.82 -17.25 -3.58
CA VAL A 40 -17.34 -16.81 -2.27
C VAL A 40 -16.15 -17.66 -1.87
N ASN A 41 -16.22 -18.99 -2.09
CA ASN A 41 -15.18 -19.97 -1.77
C ASN A 41 -13.83 -19.77 -2.49
N ASP A 42 -13.75 -18.89 -3.50
CA ASP A 42 -12.51 -18.59 -4.21
C ASP A 42 -11.72 -17.40 -3.61
N LEU A 43 -12.36 -16.58 -2.77
CA LEU A 43 -11.73 -15.39 -2.19
C LEU A 43 -10.67 -15.74 -1.14
N TYR A 44 -9.61 -14.97 -1.00
CA TYR A 44 -8.67 -15.22 0.10
C TYR A 44 -9.22 -14.71 1.43
N GLU A 45 -8.78 -15.34 2.52
CA GLU A 45 -8.98 -14.82 3.86
C GLU A 45 -8.32 -13.44 4.01
N PRO A 46 -8.91 -12.56 4.84
CA PRO A 46 -8.29 -11.29 5.16
C PRO A 46 -6.94 -11.52 5.84
N LEU A 47 -6.02 -10.57 5.67
CA LEU A 47 -4.79 -10.59 6.45
C LEU A 47 -5.14 -10.52 7.95
N PRO A 48 -4.39 -11.19 8.85
CA PRO A 48 -4.63 -11.13 10.29
C PRO A 48 -4.68 -9.69 10.83
N ASP A 49 -3.86 -8.80 10.23
CA ASP A 49 -3.81 -7.37 10.54
C ASP A 49 -5.04 -6.58 10.08
N CYS A 50 -5.88 -7.15 9.21
CA CYS A 50 -7.08 -6.54 8.64
C CYS A 50 -8.38 -7.14 9.21
N GLU A 51 -8.29 -8.02 10.19
CA GLU A 51 -9.46 -8.62 10.83
C GLU A 51 -10.27 -7.55 11.58
N SER A 52 -11.59 -7.55 11.34
CA SER A 52 -12.50 -6.51 11.86
C SER A 52 -12.56 -6.47 13.38
N ALA A 53 -12.73 -7.63 14.02
CA ALA A 53 -12.78 -7.73 15.48
C ALA A 53 -11.50 -7.17 16.13
N THR A 54 -10.34 -7.59 15.61
CA THR A 54 -9.03 -7.15 16.09
C THR A 54 -8.83 -5.64 15.92
N LEU A 55 -9.16 -5.08 14.76
CA LEU A 55 -9.03 -3.65 14.49
C LEU A 55 -9.97 -2.79 15.33
N THR A 56 -11.25 -3.18 15.42
CA THR A 56 -12.25 -2.45 16.21
C THR A 56 -11.92 -2.50 17.69
N ASN A 57 -11.50 -3.65 18.23
CA ASN A 57 -11.06 -3.78 19.63
C ASN A 57 -9.88 -2.86 19.95
N LYS A 58 -8.89 -2.78 19.06
CA LYS A 58 -7.72 -1.90 19.23
C LYS A 58 -8.12 -0.42 19.22
N LEU A 59 -8.96 -0.01 18.27
CA LEU A 59 -9.42 1.38 18.19
C LEU A 59 -10.27 1.76 19.40
N GLU A 60 -11.17 0.88 19.83
CA GLU A 60 -12.03 1.08 21.00
C GLU A 60 -11.21 1.22 22.30
N ALA A 61 -10.21 0.34 22.52
CA ALA A 61 -9.33 0.43 23.67
C ALA A 61 -8.55 1.77 23.70
N ASN A 62 -8.02 2.20 22.55
CA ASN A 62 -7.32 3.49 22.44
C ASN A 62 -8.27 4.68 22.59
N TRP A 63 -9.52 4.55 22.12
CA TRP A 63 -10.54 5.56 22.32
C TRP A 63 -10.86 5.73 23.81
N PHE A 64 -11.09 4.65 24.55
CA PHE A 64 -11.32 4.73 26.00
C PHE A 64 -10.11 5.23 26.78
N ALA A 65 -8.89 4.92 26.34
CA ALA A 65 -7.69 5.50 26.92
C ALA A 65 -7.61 7.02 26.69
N GLU A 66 -7.97 7.49 25.50
CA GLU A 66 -8.00 8.92 25.17
C GLU A 66 -9.08 9.68 25.94
N THR A 67 -10.28 9.10 26.11
CA THR A 67 -11.35 9.72 26.90
C THR A 67 -11.00 9.82 28.38
N LYS A 68 -10.21 8.88 28.92
CA LYS A 68 -9.68 8.97 30.29
C LYS A 68 -8.55 10.00 30.41
N ARG A 69 -7.71 10.12 29.38
CA ARG A 69 -6.55 11.02 29.39
C ARG A 69 -6.92 12.48 29.17
N ASN A 70 -7.86 12.76 28.28
CA ASN A 70 -8.32 14.11 27.94
C ASN A 70 -9.85 14.17 28.01
N PRO A 71 -10.43 14.19 29.22
CA PRO A 71 -11.89 14.12 29.41
C PRO A 71 -12.61 15.33 28.79
N ASP A 72 -11.99 16.52 28.82
CA ASP A 72 -12.61 17.76 28.33
C ASP A 72 -12.67 17.84 26.80
N LYS A 73 -11.73 17.20 26.09
CA LYS A 73 -11.62 17.26 24.63
C LYS A 73 -10.95 16.01 24.05
N PRO A 74 -11.62 14.85 24.10
CA PRO A 74 -11.07 13.63 23.51
C PRO A 74 -10.97 13.75 21.99
N SER A 75 -9.84 13.33 21.42
CA SER A 75 -9.61 13.37 19.97
C SER A 75 -9.58 11.98 19.36
N LEU A 76 -10.57 11.69 18.50
CA LEU A 76 -10.64 10.42 17.79
C LEU A 76 -9.43 10.23 16.86
N ILE A 77 -8.94 11.31 16.24
CA ILE A 77 -7.75 11.28 15.38
C ILE A 77 -6.54 10.80 16.17
N ARG A 78 -6.38 11.24 17.43
CA ARG A 78 -5.27 10.79 18.28
C ARG A 78 -5.38 9.31 18.63
N ALA A 79 -6.57 8.83 18.99
CA ALA A 79 -6.82 7.41 19.22
C ALA A 79 -6.53 6.55 17.98
N THR A 80 -6.87 7.05 16.79
CA THR A 80 -6.56 6.37 15.51
C THR A 80 -5.06 6.35 15.23
N LEU A 81 -4.34 7.46 15.45
CA LEU A 81 -2.88 7.49 15.32
C LEU A 81 -2.19 6.54 16.30
N CYS A 82 -2.69 6.42 17.54
CA CYS A 82 -2.21 5.42 18.49
C CYS A 82 -2.49 3.97 18.03
N THR A 83 -3.62 3.74 17.35
CA THR A 83 -4.01 2.43 16.81
C THR A 83 -3.11 2.00 15.65
N MET A 84 -2.85 2.91 14.71
CA MET A 84 -2.01 2.63 13.53
C MET A 84 -0.51 2.78 13.80
N ARG A 85 -0.14 3.40 14.94
CA ARG A 85 1.24 3.63 15.40
C ARG A 85 2.05 4.34 14.31
N TRP A 86 3.24 3.81 14.00
CA TRP A 86 4.17 4.40 13.04
C TRP A 86 3.89 4.03 11.58
N LYS A 87 2.88 3.18 11.29
CA LYS A 87 2.59 2.71 9.92
C LYS A 87 2.37 3.86 8.93
N PRO A 88 1.55 4.90 9.20
CA PRO A 88 1.33 5.98 8.25
C PRO A 88 2.61 6.75 7.92
N LEU A 89 3.46 7.00 8.92
CA LEU A 89 4.73 7.70 8.73
C LEU A 89 5.71 6.87 7.90
N LEU A 90 5.84 5.58 8.22
CA LEU A 90 6.74 4.67 7.51
C LEU A 90 6.31 4.50 6.04
N PHE A 91 5.01 4.38 5.77
CA PHE A 91 4.50 4.25 4.42
C PHE A 91 4.68 5.54 3.61
N GLY A 92 4.57 6.71 4.25
CA GLY A 92 4.91 7.99 3.63
C GLY A 92 6.40 8.11 3.29
N LEU A 93 7.28 7.62 4.17
CA LEU A 93 8.74 7.70 3.96
C LEU A 93 9.21 6.90 2.73
N ILE A 94 8.51 5.83 2.37
CA ILE A 94 8.81 5.00 1.18
C ILE A 94 8.66 5.80 -0.12
N LEU A 95 7.86 6.88 -0.14
CA LEU A 95 7.66 7.71 -1.33
C LEU A 95 8.88 8.58 -1.65
N ILE A 96 9.66 8.99 -0.66
CA ILE A 96 10.80 9.91 -0.82
C ILE A 96 11.77 9.47 -1.94
N PRO A 97 12.30 8.23 -1.96
CA PRO A 97 13.20 7.81 -3.04
C PRO A 97 12.54 7.84 -4.42
N ALA A 98 11.24 7.54 -4.52
CA ALA A 98 10.51 7.64 -5.79
C ALA A 98 10.45 9.08 -6.30
N GLU A 99 10.25 10.06 -5.41
CA GLU A 99 10.26 11.48 -5.78
C GLU A 99 11.64 11.98 -6.20
N LEU A 100 12.70 11.53 -5.52
CA LEU A 100 14.07 11.84 -5.94
C LEU A 100 14.36 11.30 -7.35
N LEU A 101 13.91 10.08 -7.65
CA LEU A 101 14.03 9.50 -9.00
C LEU A 101 13.21 10.27 -10.05
N ASN A 102 12.05 10.82 -9.66
CA ASN A 102 11.25 11.68 -10.55
C ASN A 102 11.96 13.00 -10.89
N ILE A 103 12.75 13.54 -9.96
CA ILE A 103 13.59 14.74 -10.21
C ILE A 103 14.80 14.41 -11.08
N ILE A 104 15.42 13.24 -10.89
CA ILE A 104 16.60 12.80 -11.66
C ILE A 104 16.25 12.53 -13.13
N ARG A 105 15.06 11.98 -13.40
CA ARG A 105 14.61 11.61 -14.75
C ARG A 105 14.70 12.75 -15.79
N PRO A 106 14.15 13.97 -15.56
CA PRO A 106 14.28 15.08 -16.51
C PRO A 106 15.73 15.59 -16.64
N LEU A 107 16.57 15.47 -15.61
CA LEU A 107 17.99 15.80 -15.72
C LEU A 107 18.70 14.85 -16.69
N LEU A 108 18.48 13.55 -16.56
CA LEU A 108 19.01 12.55 -17.49
C LEU A 108 18.50 12.79 -18.92
N LEU A 109 17.22 13.13 -19.07
CA LEU A 109 16.64 13.48 -20.36
C LEU A 109 17.31 14.74 -20.95
N THR A 110 17.58 15.75 -20.13
CA THR A 110 18.26 16.98 -20.56
C THR A 110 19.67 16.67 -21.07
N PHE A 111 20.42 15.79 -20.38
CA PHE A 111 21.72 15.33 -20.86
C PHE A 111 21.62 14.55 -22.16
N LEU A 112 20.61 13.69 -22.31
CA LEU A 112 20.38 12.95 -23.54
C LEU A 112 20.05 13.90 -24.71
N MET A 113 19.28 14.97 -24.48
CA MET A 113 18.95 15.96 -25.51
C MET A 113 20.20 16.69 -26.06
N ARG A 114 21.26 16.85 -25.26
CA ARG A 114 22.54 17.44 -25.73
C ARG A 114 23.26 16.59 -26.77
N PHE A 115 23.00 15.29 -26.82
CA PHE A 115 23.50 14.42 -27.88
C PHE A 115 22.93 14.82 -29.27
N PHE A 116 21.69 15.30 -29.31
CA PHE A 116 21.01 15.68 -30.55
C PHE A 116 21.28 17.11 -31.02
N THR A 117 22.08 17.89 -30.28
CA THR A 117 22.42 19.27 -30.66
C THR A 117 23.48 19.27 -31.78
N PRO A 118 23.36 20.13 -32.81
CA PRO A 118 24.40 20.24 -33.84
C PRO A 118 25.75 20.58 -33.19
N CYS A 119 26.82 19.91 -33.66
CA CYS A 119 28.19 19.97 -33.10
C CYS A 119 28.42 19.24 -31.75
N SER A 120 27.58 18.26 -31.39
CA SER A 120 27.85 17.44 -30.20
C SER A 120 29.07 16.53 -30.39
N THR A 121 30.02 16.59 -29.45
CA THR A 121 31.20 15.70 -29.37
C THR A 121 30.93 14.43 -28.58
N MET A 122 29.67 14.19 -28.18
CA MET A 122 29.30 13.11 -27.29
C MET A 122 29.28 11.76 -28.03
N PRO A 123 29.97 10.73 -27.52
CA PRO A 123 30.03 9.43 -28.18
C PRO A 123 28.71 8.65 -28.04
N ALA A 124 28.36 7.87 -29.05
CA ALA A 124 27.08 7.15 -29.13
C ALA A 124 26.82 6.20 -27.95
N TRP A 125 27.85 5.52 -27.43
CA TRP A 125 27.70 4.63 -26.26
C TRP A 125 27.22 5.36 -25.01
N HIS A 126 27.60 6.64 -24.85
CA HIS A 126 27.18 7.45 -23.70
C HIS A 126 25.70 7.81 -23.81
N ALA A 127 25.19 8.05 -25.03
CA ALA A 127 23.76 8.27 -25.27
C ALA A 127 22.92 7.00 -24.99
N TRP A 128 23.39 5.83 -25.41
CA TRP A 128 22.76 4.55 -25.07
C TRP A 128 22.70 4.31 -23.56
N LEU A 129 23.78 4.61 -22.84
CA LEU A 129 23.83 4.49 -21.38
C LEU A 129 22.82 5.42 -20.69
N LEU A 130 22.69 6.66 -21.15
CA LEU A 130 21.69 7.61 -20.62
C LEU A 130 20.27 7.12 -20.89
N ALA A 131 19.98 6.64 -22.10
CA ALA A 131 18.65 6.11 -22.45
C ALA A 131 18.27 4.90 -21.56
N MET A 132 19.19 3.94 -21.39
CA MET A 132 18.98 2.80 -20.49
C MET A 132 18.80 3.23 -19.03
N SER A 133 19.54 4.24 -18.58
CA SER A 133 19.40 4.80 -17.24
C SER A 133 18.02 5.43 -17.02
N ILE A 134 17.47 6.14 -18.02
CA ILE A 134 16.12 6.72 -17.95
C ILE A 134 15.06 5.63 -17.81
N ILE A 135 15.18 4.55 -18.60
CA ILE A 135 14.26 3.40 -18.52
C ILE A 135 14.34 2.75 -17.13
N PHE A 136 15.55 2.49 -16.65
CA PHE A 136 15.77 1.89 -15.33
C PHE A 136 15.20 2.75 -14.20
N VAL A 137 15.50 4.06 -14.18
CA VAL A 137 14.96 5.03 -13.21
C VAL A 137 13.43 5.05 -13.24
N THR A 138 12.83 4.95 -14.43
CA THR A 138 11.38 4.90 -14.59
C THR A 138 10.77 3.64 -13.99
N LEU A 139 11.34 2.48 -14.28
CA LEU A 139 10.88 1.20 -13.72
C LEU A 139 11.02 1.15 -12.20
N CYS A 140 12.15 1.60 -11.66
CA CYS A 140 12.37 1.64 -10.22
C CYS A 140 11.38 2.58 -9.50
N SER A 141 11.20 3.80 -10.01
CA SER A 141 10.24 4.75 -9.45
C SER A 141 8.81 4.20 -9.50
N SER A 142 8.41 3.59 -10.63
CA SER A 142 7.10 2.96 -10.78
C SER A 142 6.87 1.83 -9.78
N ALA A 143 7.84 0.93 -9.59
CA ALA A 143 7.73 -0.17 -8.63
C ALA A 143 7.58 0.33 -7.19
N ILE A 144 8.32 1.37 -6.79
CA ILE A 144 8.24 1.99 -5.46
C ILE A 144 6.85 2.61 -5.25
N ILE A 145 6.36 3.41 -6.21
CA ILE A 145 5.07 4.10 -6.13
C ILE A 145 3.92 3.08 -6.02
N ASN A 146 3.90 2.04 -6.87
CA ASN A 146 2.86 1.01 -6.82
C ASN A 146 2.83 0.28 -5.48
N TYR A 147 4.01 -0.05 -4.93
CA TYR A 147 4.10 -0.68 -3.62
C TYR A 147 3.64 0.26 -2.49
N GLN A 148 3.96 1.55 -2.58
CA GLN A 148 3.55 2.55 -1.59
C GLN A 148 2.03 2.78 -1.61
N ILE A 149 1.42 2.89 -2.80
CA ILE A 149 -0.03 2.98 -2.95
C ILE A 149 -0.72 1.77 -2.29
N TYR A 150 -0.23 0.56 -2.56
CA TYR A 150 -0.75 -0.67 -1.95
C TYR A 150 -0.72 -0.64 -0.41
N LEU A 151 0.38 -0.18 0.19
CA LEU A 151 0.48 -0.06 1.64
C LEU A 151 -0.49 0.97 2.21
N ILE A 152 -0.68 2.09 1.52
CA ILE A 152 -1.66 3.13 1.91
C ILE A 152 -3.09 2.60 1.78
N ASP A 153 -3.42 1.86 0.73
CA ASP A 153 -4.75 1.29 0.54
C ASP A 153 -5.09 0.28 1.63
N ILE A 154 -4.14 -0.57 2.03
CA ILE A 154 -4.32 -1.46 3.18
C ILE A 154 -4.57 -0.65 4.45
N LEU A 155 -3.77 0.37 4.71
CA LEU A 155 -3.93 1.22 5.90
C LEU A 155 -5.30 1.92 5.91
N ALA A 156 -5.73 2.44 4.76
CA ALA A 156 -7.03 3.06 4.60
C ALA A 156 -8.17 2.06 4.84
N MET A 157 -8.03 0.84 4.33
CA MET A 157 -8.99 -0.24 4.57
C MET A 157 -9.05 -0.60 6.08
N GLN A 158 -7.91 -0.71 6.75
CA GLN A 158 -7.85 -0.95 8.20
C GLN A 158 -8.57 0.14 8.98
N MET A 159 -8.38 1.42 8.62
CA MET A 159 -9.08 2.54 9.25
C MET A 159 -10.59 2.45 9.02
N ARG A 160 -11.04 2.22 7.77
CA ARG A 160 -12.46 2.10 7.43
C ARG A 160 -13.13 1.00 8.24
N VAL A 161 -12.54 -0.20 8.28
CA VAL A 161 -13.05 -1.35 9.05
C VAL A 161 -13.13 -1.03 10.55
N ALA A 162 -12.09 -0.43 11.12
CA ALA A 162 -12.06 -0.06 12.54
C ALA A 162 -13.19 0.92 12.90
N TYR A 163 -13.37 1.97 12.09
CA TYR A 163 -14.43 2.97 12.31
C TYR A 163 -15.82 2.38 12.14
N SER A 164 -16.07 1.61 11.09
CA SER A 164 -17.37 0.96 10.88
C SER A 164 -17.75 0.06 12.06
N GLY A 165 -16.82 -0.74 12.57
CA GLY A 165 -17.07 -1.57 13.74
C GLY A 165 -17.31 -0.76 15.02
N LEU A 166 -16.59 0.35 15.21
CA LEU A 166 -16.78 1.22 16.38
C LEU A 166 -18.16 1.89 16.36
N VAL A 167 -18.59 2.40 15.19
CA VAL A 167 -19.93 2.99 15.01
C VAL A 167 -21.02 1.94 15.23
N PHE A 168 -20.84 0.73 14.69
CA PHE A 168 -21.78 -0.38 14.89
C PHE A 168 -21.98 -0.69 16.38
N ARG A 169 -20.89 -0.84 17.14
CA ARG A 169 -20.96 -1.09 18.59
C ARG A 169 -21.65 0.03 19.35
N LYS A 170 -21.36 1.28 18.97
CA LYS A 170 -22.01 2.45 19.59
C LYS A 170 -23.51 2.47 19.28
N ALA A 171 -23.91 2.17 18.05
CA ALA A 171 -25.30 2.12 17.65
C ALA A 171 -26.06 0.99 18.35
N SER A 172 -25.44 -0.19 18.51
CA SER A 172 -26.07 -1.34 19.18
C SER A 172 -26.25 -1.18 20.69
N ILE A 173 -25.50 -0.27 21.34
CA ILE A 173 -25.66 0.03 22.78
C ILE A 173 -26.82 1.00 23.03
N ASN A 174 -27.20 1.81 22.02
CA ASN A 174 -28.24 2.83 22.13
C ASN A 174 -29.62 2.36 21.61
N MET A 175 -29.78 1.07 21.28
CA MET A 175 -31.06 0.42 20.98
C MET A 175 -31.43 -0.50 22.13
#